data_AF-T0XXQ9-F1
#
_entry.id   AF-T0XXQ9-F1
#
_cell.length_a   1.000
_cell.length_b   1.000
_cell.length_c   1.000
_cell.angle_alpha   90.00
_cell.angle_beta   90.00
_cell.angle_gamma   90.00
#
_symmetry.space_group_name_H-M   'P 1'
#
loop_
_entity.id
_entity.type
_entity.pdbx_description
1 polymer ?
#
loop_
_entity_poly.entity_id
_entity_poly.type
_entity_poly.pdbx_seq_one_letter_code
_entity_poly.pdbx_strand_id
1 'polypeptide(L)'
;FAERYDLRDNRDWSLAKARLALRADADWEHALIPVAYRPFDDRWGYFSDVAMDYPRRELLQHVAGRDNLCLGVGRAGMAVNEPMWSLQAISHAPMDANIYRRGGVNIFPLWLYPSEATDLLETGTREKRPNLAPAFLADLKAK
;
A
#
# COMPACT_ATOMS: atom_id res chain seq x y z
N PHE A 1 -14.82 13.84 23.37
CA PHE A 1 -14.42 12.70 22.51
C PHE A 1 -12.99 12.27 22.80
N ALA A 2 -11.98 13.14 22.68
CA ALA A 2 -10.60 12.81 23.07
C ALA A 2 -10.52 12.36 24.55
N GLU A 3 -11.06 13.17 25.46
CA GLU A 3 -11.16 12.85 26.90
C GLU A 3 -11.97 11.60 27.19
N ARG A 4 -13.02 11.32 26.38
CA ARG A 4 -13.90 10.16 26.57
C ARG A 4 -13.19 8.83 26.31
N TYR A 5 -12.17 8.84 25.43
CA TYR A 5 -11.46 7.64 25.00
C TYR A 5 -9.97 7.67 25.38
N ASP A 6 -9.55 8.61 26.25
CA ASP A 6 -8.14 8.87 26.61
C ASP A 6 -7.20 8.91 25.39
N LEU A 7 -7.64 9.56 24.30
CA LEU A 7 -6.84 9.66 23.08
C LEU A 7 -5.69 10.64 23.28
N ARG A 8 -4.49 10.21 22.91
CA ARG A 8 -3.26 11.01 23.01
C ARG A 8 -2.68 11.24 21.62
N ASP A 9 -2.21 12.46 21.42
CA ASP A 9 -1.38 12.79 20.26
C ASP A 9 0.00 12.13 20.42
N ASN A 10 0.68 11.92 19.29
CA ASN A 10 2.06 11.45 19.27
C ASN A 10 2.94 12.42 18.45
N ARG A 11 4.23 12.06 18.25
CA ARG A 11 5.17 12.93 17.51
C ARG A 11 4.70 13.23 16.09
N ASP A 12 4.14 12.24 15.42
CA ASP A 12 3.88 12.25 13.99
C ASP A 12 2.38 12.44 13.66
N TRP A 13 1.49 12.33 14.66
CA TRP A 13 0.03 12.41 14.49
C TRP A 13 -0.65 13.21 15.61
N SER A 14 -1.62 14.05 15.23
CA SER A 14 -2.48 14.80 16.14
C SER A 14 -3.95 14.72 15.75
N LEU A 15 -4.81 14.44 16.71
CA LEU A 15 -6.26 14.31 16.48
C LEU A 15 -6.88 15.60 15.93
N ALA A 16 -6.41 16.76 16.41
CA ALA A 16 -6.92 18.05 15.95
C ALA A 16 -6.60 18.28 14.46
N LYS A 17 -5.36 17.97 14.04
CA LYS A 17 -4.93 18.08 12.65
C LYS A 17 -5.66 17.10 11.75
N ALA A 18 -5.76 15.83 12.16
CA ALA A 18 -6.46 14.79 11.41
C ALA A 18 -7.93 15.16 11.16
N ARG A 19 -8.63 15.68 12.18
CA ARG A 19 -10.01 16.16 12.03
C ARG A 19 -10.16 17.35 11.11
N LEU A 20 -9.22 18.29 11.17
CA LEU A 20 -9.24 19.46 10.30
C LEU A 20 -9.05 19.04 8.84
N ALA A 21 -8.06 18.18 8.57
CA ALA A 21 -7.81 17.63 7.24
C ALA A 21 -9.05 16.88 6.71
N LEU A 22 -9.61 15.96 7.51
CA LEU A 22 -10.78 15.18 7.11
C LEU A 22 -12.02 16.04 6.82
N ARG A 23 -12.22 17.14 7.56
CA ARG A 23 -13.35 18.07 7.33
C ARG A 23 -13.16 18.95 6.10
N ALA A 24 -11.91 19.22 5.74
CA ALA A 24 -11.57 20.04 4.57
C ALA A 24 -11.62 19.22 3.27
N ASP A 25 -11.53 17.90 3.37
CA ASP A 25 -11.61 16.98 2.25
C ASP A 25 -13.09 16.67 1.93
N ALA A 26 -13.59 17.25 0.83
CA ALA A 26 -14.95 17.00 0.34
C ALA A 26 -15.14 15.57 -0.18
N ASP A 27 -14.04 14.92 -0.56
CA ASP A 27 -13.98 13.62 -1.21
C ASP A 27 -13.43 12.53 -0.28
N TRP A 28 -13.46 12.77 1.04
CA TRP A 28 -12.85 11.90 2.06
C TRP A 28 -13.25 10.42 1.94
N GLU A 29 -14.47 10.12 1.46
CA GLU A 29 -14.95 8.75 1.26
C GLU A 29 -14.13 7.97 0.23
N HIS A 30 -13.42 8.62 -0.69
CA HIS A 30 -12.57 7.94 -1.69
C HIS A 30 -11.40 7.17 -1.05
N ALA A 31 -11.00 7.53 0.17
CA ALA A 31 -10.00 6.79 0.93
C ALA A 31 -10.57 5.56 1.66
N LEU A 32 -11.91 5.40 1.74
CA LEU A 32 -12.51 4.16 2.22
C LEU A 32 -12.44 3.10 1.11
N ILE A 33 -11.48 2.18 1.22
CA ILE A 33 -11.26 1.14 0.21
C ILE A 33 -11.07 -0.24 0.86
N PRO A 34 -11.26 -1.34 0.11
CA PRO A 34 -10.83 -2.66 0.56
C PRO A 34 -9.29 -2.72 0.66
N VAL A 35 -8.81 -3.40 1.68
CA VAL A 35 -7.41 -3.67 1.98
C VAL A 35 -7.27 -5.17 2.22
N ALA A 36 -6.26 -5.79 1.61
CA ALA A 36 -5.94 -7.19 1.84
C ALA A 36 -5.28 -7.35 3.21
N TYR A 37 -6.09 -7.66 4.22
CA TYR A 37 -5.67 -7.69 5.62
C TYR A 37 -4.94 -9.00 5.97
N ARG A 38 -5.49 -10.14 5.54
CA ARG A 38 -4.87 -11.46 5.62
C ARG A 38 -5.10 -12.21 4.30
N PRO A 39 -4.38 -13.31 4.03
CA PRO A 39 -4.66 -14.13 2.86
C PRO A 39 -6.15 -14.50 2.83
N PHE A 40 -6.84 -14.11 1.76
CA PHE A 40 -8.27 -14.33 1.55
C PHE A 40 -9.21 -13.62 2.55
N ASP A 41 -8.76 -12.55 3.21
CA ASP A 41 -9.54 -11.70 4.12
C ASP A 41 -9.33 -10.23 3.74
N ASP A 42 -10.20 -9.73 2.86
CA ASP A 42 -10.25 -8.32 2.50
C ASP A 42 -11.15 -7.57 3.48
N ARG A 43 -10.67 -6.44 3.99
CA ARG A 43 -11.39 -5.59 4.94
C ARG A 43 -11.42 -4.15 4.48
N TRP A 44 -12.49 -3.44 4.81
CA TRP A 44 -12.55 -1.99 4.61
C TRP A 44 -11.56 -1.29 5.54
N GLY A 45 -10.76 -0.40 4.97
CA GLY A 45 -9.84 0.47 5.68
C GLY A 45 -9.92 1.89 5.16
N TYR A 46 -9.65 2.86 6.03
CA TYR A 46 -9.45 4.25 5.62
C TYR A 46 -7.99 4.43 5.20
N PHE A 47 -7.71 4.27 3.91
CA PHE A 47 -6.37 4.20 3.35
C PHE A 47 -5.81 5.60 3.03
N SER A 48 -5.52 6.36 4.10
CA SER A 48 -5.04 7.74 4.04
C SER A 48 -4.07 8.03 5.20
N ASP A 49 -3.17 8.97 4.99
CA ASP A 49 -2.25 9.54 5.99
C ASP A 49 -2.96 10.17 7.20
N VAL A 50 -4.26 10.50 7.08
CA VAL A 50 -5.07 11.05 8.18
C VAL A 50 -5.22 10.06 9.34
N ALA A 51 -5.30 8.75 9.05
CA ALA A 51 -5.59 7.72 10.05
C ALA A 51 -4.60 6.53 10.06
N MET A 52 -3.77 6.38 9.03
CA MET A 52 -2.79 5.30 8.95
C MET A 52 -1.45 5.68 9.54
N ASP A 53 -0.84 4.73 10.25
CA ASP A 53 0.56 4.83 10.66
C ASP A 53 1.46 4.34 9.51
N TYR A 54 2.32 5.22 8.99
CA TYR A 54 3.24 4.95 7.86
C TYR A 54 2.57 4.41 6.58
N PRO A 55 1.69 5.18 5.92
CA PRO A 55 1.17 4.78 4.62
C PRO A 55 2.31 4.58 3.63
N ARG A 56 2.33 3.42 2.97
CA ARG A 56 3.30 3.14 1.90
C ARG A 56 2.92 3.98 0.68
N ARG A 57 3.74 4.98 0.36
CA ARG A 57 3.51 5.90 -0.77
C ARG A 57 3.26 5.14 -2.07
N GLU A 58 3.98 4.06 -2.28
CA GLU A 58 3.88 3.19 -3.46
C GLU A 58 2.49 2.53 -3.55
N LEU A 59 1.90 2.14 -2.42
CA LEU A 59 0.56 1.56 -2.40
C LEU A 59 -0.51 2.64 -2.63
N LEU A 60 -0.36 3.82 -2.03
CA LEU A 60 -1.25 4.95 -2.30
C LEU A 60 -1.23 5.33 -3.78
N GLN A 61 -0.03 5.42 -4.36
CA GLN A 61 0.14 5.89 -5.74
C GLN A 61 -0.27 4.85 -6.79
N HIS A 62 0.11 3.59 -6.59
CA HIS A 62 0.01 2.58 -7.64
C HIS A 62 -1.11 1.56 -7.42
N VAL A 63 -1.71 1.47 -6.23
CA VAL A 63 -2.64 0.39 -5.89
C VAL A 63 -4.00 0.91 -5.42
N ALA A 64 -4.02 1.82 -4.46
CA ALA A 64 -5.26 2.39 -3.91
C ALA A 64 -6.10 3.04 -5.03
N GLY A 65 -7.33 2.54 -5.24
CA GLY A 65 -8.23 3.05 -6.28
C GLY A 65 -7.75 2.83 -7.73
N ARG A 66 -6.72 2.01 -7.95
CA ARG A 66 -6.16 1.71 -9.28
C ARG A 66 -6.46 0.27 -9.67
N ASP A 67 -6.63 0.04 -10.97
CA ASP A 67 -6.64 -1.32 -11.52
C ASP A 67 -5.20 -1.84 -11.61
N ASN A 68 -4.75 -2.53 -10.56
CA ASN A 68 -3.42 -3.09 -10.47
C ASN A 68 -3.43 -4.47 -9.79
N LEU A 69 -2.37 -5.23 -10.03
CA LEU A 69 -2.11 -6.50 -9.36
C LEU A 69 -0.82 -6.36 -8.56
N CYS A 70 -0.81 -6.80 -7.32
CA CYS A 70 0.36 -6.75 -6.46
C CYS A 70 0.79 -8.15 -6.06
N LEU A 71 2.08 -8.43 -6.19
CA LEU A 71 2.70 -9.61 -5.60
C LEU A 71 3.28 -9.22 -4.23
N GLY A 72 2.83 -9.91 -3.19
CA GLY A 72 3.37 -9.81 -1.85
C GLY A 72 4.29 -10.98 -1.55
N VAL A 73 5.55 -10.72 -1.19
CA VAL A 73 6.49 -11.77 -0.76
C VAL A 73 6.96 -11.47 0.65
N GLY A 74 6.83 -12.44 1.56
CA GLY A 74 7.28 -12.26 2.94
C GLY A 74 8.80 -12.15 3.02
N ARG A 75 9.28 -11.27 3.88
CA ARG A 75 10.71 -10.96 4.01
C ARG A 75 11.49 -11.97 4.86
N ALA A 76 10.83 -12.63 5.82
CA ALA A 76 11.50 -13.44 6.83
C ALA A 76 10.82 -14.81 7.03
N GLY A 77 11.05 -15.75 6.11
CA GLY A 77 10.48 -17.11 6.20
C GLY A 77 10.81 -17.85 7.49
N MET A 78 12.05 -17.69 7.97
CA MET A 78 12.48 -18.32 9.23
C MET A 78 11.66 -17.84 10.44
N ALA A 79 11.08 -16.63 10.39
CA ALA A 79 10.27 -16.10 11.49
C ALA A 79 8.88 -16.75 11.58
N VAL A 80 8.43 -17.40 10.50
CA VAL A 80 7.14 -18.11 10.44
C VAL A 80 7.34 -19.58 10.85
N ASN A 81 8.53 -20.13 10.58
CA ASN A 81 8.96 -21.47 11.00
C ASN A 81 8.00 -22.58 10.52
N GLU A 82 7.57 -22.48 9.26
CA GLU A 82 6.74 -23.49 8.60
C GLU A 82 7.59 -24.42 7.72
N PRO A 83 7.19 -25.70 7.57
CA PRO A 83 7.93 -26.67 6.77
C PRO A 83 7.87 -26.37 5.26
N MET A 84 6.85 -25.62 4.80
CA MET A 84 6.72 -25.16 3.43
C MET A 84 6.69 -23.63 3.39
N TRP A 85 7.29 -23.04 2.37
CA TRP A 85 7.27 -21.59 2.20
C TRP A 85 5.88 -21.11 1.75
N SER A 86 5.16 -20.46 2.66
CA SER A 86 3.77 -19.99 2.48
C SER A 86 3.66 -18.46 2.37
N LEU A 87 4.78 -17.74 2.21
CA LEU A 87 4.80 -16.27 2.25
C LEU A 87 4.71 -15.63 0.88
N GLN A 88 3.66 -16.01 0.14
CA GLN A 88 3.36 -15.50 -1.20
C GLN A 88 1.87 -15.18 -1.27
N ALA A 89 1.53 -13.99 -1.73
CA ALA A 89 0.16 -13.54 -1.86
C ALA A 89 0.03 -12.65 -3.09
N ILE A 90 -1.15 -12.66 -3.70
CA ILE A 90 -1.49 -11.77 -4.80
C ILE A 90 -2.77 -11.02 -4.39
N SER A 91 -2.84 -9.73 -4.66
CA SER A 91 -4.04 -8.93 -4.40
C SER A 91 -4.18 -7.77 -5.38
N HIS A 92 -5.42 -7.38 -5.63
CA HIS A 92 -5.78 -6.13 -6.30
C HIS A 92 -5.86 -4.96 -5.31
N ALA A 93 -6.01 -5.24 -4.02
CA ALA A 93 -6.08 -4.26 -2.95
C ALA A 93 -4.68 -4.00 -2.34
N PRO A 94 -4.47 -2.84 -1.70
CA PRO A 94 -3.28 -2.63 -0.88
C PRO A 94 -3.17 -3.72 0.19
N MET A 95 -2.00 -4.33 0.33
CA MET A 95 -1.77 -5.38 1.34
C MET A 95 -1.33 -4.75 2.66
N ASP A 96 -1.85 -5.29 3.76
CA ASP A 96 -1.38 -4.94 5.10
C ASP A 96 0.09 -5.34 5.28
N ALA A 97 0.85 -4.51 6.01
CA ALA A 97 2.26 -4.78 6.28
C ALA A 97 2.47 -6.12 7.00
N ASN A 98 1.47 -6.57 7.76
CA ASN A 98 1.44 -7.86 8.41
C ASN A 98 0.43 -8.79 7.74
N ILE A 99 0.26 -8.81 6.42
CA ILE A 99 -0.61 -9.82 5.76
C ILE A 99 -0.27 -11.25 6.22
N TYR A 100 1.02 -11.54 6.40
CA TYR A 100 1.51 -12.77 7.02
C TYR A 100 1.60 -12.68 8.55
N ARG A 101 1.59 -13.82 9.22
CA ARG A 101 1.65 -13.90 10.68
C ARG A 101 2.86 -13.16 11.28
N ARG A 102 4.03 -13.21 10.63
CA ARG A 102 5.29 -12.58 11.06
C ARG A 102 6.18 -12.21 9.87
N GLY A 103 7.11 -11.29 10.09
CA GLY A 103 8.21 -11.00 9.16
C GLY A 103 7.99 -9.84 8.19
N GLY A 104 6.75 -9.38 8.07
CA GLY A 104 6.36 -8.32 7.15
C GLY A 104 6.34 -8.78 5.69
N VAL A 105 5.79 -7.94 4.81
CA VAL A 105 5.68 -8.20 3.36
C VAL A 105 6.42 -7.13 2.55
N ASN A 106 7.09 -7.57 1.48
CA ASN A 106 7.50 -6.71 0.39
C ASN A 106 6.44 -6.78 -0.71
N ILE A 107 5.98 -5.63 -1.20
CA ILE A 107 4.89 -5.55 -2.15
C ILE A 107 5.43 -5.02 -3.47
N PHE A 108 5.11 -5.74 -4.55
CA PHE A 108 5.56 -5.45 -5.90
C PHE A 108 4.31 -5.23 -6.77
N PRO A 109 3.88 -3.97 -7.00
CA PRO A 109 2.80 -3.69 -7.94
C PRO A 109 3.26 -4.02 -9.36
N LEU A 110 2.39 -4.61 -10.17
CA LEU A 110 2.67 -4.99 -11.55
C LEU A 110 2.82 -3.76 -12.45
N TRP A 111 2.04 -2.73 -12.18
CA TRP A 111 2.04 -1.48 -12.93
C TRP A 111 2.47 -0.30 -12.07
N LEU A 112 3.20 0.62 -12.68
CA LEU A 112 3.52 1.92 -12.10
C LEU A 112 2.67 2.98 -12.80
N TYR A 113 1.98 3.76 -11.98
CA TYR A 113 1.17 4.89 -12.41
C TYR A 113 1.97 6.19 -12.29
N PRO A 114 1.82 7.12 -13.24
CA PRO A 114 2.49 8.41 -13.15
C PRO A 114 2.09 9.14 -11.87
N SER A 115 3.03 9.87 -11.28
CA SER A 115 2.71 10.80 -10.20
C SER A 115 1.82 11.92 -10.73
N GLU A 116 0.80 12.31 -9.97
CA GLU A 116 0.01 13.53 -10.27
C GLU A 116 0.79 14.80 -9.90
N ALA A 117 1.71 14.70 -8.94
CA ALA A 117 2.66 15.76 -8.65
C ALA A 117 3.72 15.80 -9.76
N THR A 118 3.82 16.95 -10.42
CA THR A 118 4.88 17.28 -11.37
C THR A 118 6.22 17.27 -10.62
N ASP A 119 6.84 16.11 -10.50
CA ASP A 119 8.24 16.06 -10.10
C ASP A 119 9.02 16.74 -11.22
N LEU A 120 9.68 17.85 -10.92
CA LEU A 120 10.37 18.71 -11.88
C LEU A 120 11.44 17.94 -12.68
N LEU A 121 11.87 16.80 -12.16
CA LEU A 121 12.88 15.91 -12.74
C LEU A 121 12.28 14.68 -13.46
N GLU A 122 10.98 14.41 -13.30
CA GLU A 122 10.30 13.33 -14.04
C GLU A 122 9.89 13.84 -15.43
N THR A 123 10.84 13.81 -16.37
CA THR A 123 10.60 14.03 -17.81
C THR A 123 10.01 12.81 -18.53
N GLY A 124 9.45 11.86 -17.77
CA GLY A 124 8.91 10.59 -18.29
C GLY A 124 7.51 10.71 -18.90
N THR A 125 7.16 9.72 -19.72
CA THR A 125 5.81 9.50 -20.24
C THR A 125 4.78 9.41 -19.10
N ARG A 126 3.71 10.20 -19.18
CA ARG A 126 2.57 10.19 -18.24
C ARG A 126 1.67 8.95 -18.39
N GLU A 127 2.22 7.85 -18.85
CA GLU A 127 1.48 6.62 -19.15
C GLU A 127 1.80 5.54 -18.13
N LYS A 128 0.79 4.72 -17.81
CA LYS A 128 0.95 3.52 -16.99
C LYS A 128 1.98 2.59 -17.63
N ARG A 129 3.01 2.18 -16.88
CA ARG A 129 4.09 1.31 -17.38
C ARG A 129 4.27 0.06 -16.52
N PRO A 130 4.76 -1.06 -17.07
CA PRO A 130 5.00 -2.25 -16.27
C PRO A 130 6.15 -2.01 -15.29
N ASN A 131 6.04 -2.55 -14.08
CA ASN A 131 7.08 -2.55 -13.05
C ASN A 131 8.07 -3.71 -13.24
N LEU A 132 8.55 -3.86 -14.46
CA LEU A 132 9.48 -4.92 -14.86
C LEU A 132 10.67 -4.29 -15.56
N ALA A 133 11.87 -4.70 -15.18
CA ALA A 133 13.08 -4.21 -15.82
C ALA A 133 13.09 -4.62 -17.31
N PRO A 134 13.46 -3.74 -18.26
CA PRO A 134 13.51 -4.09 -19.69
C PRO A 134 14.43 -5.29 -19.98
N ALA A 135 15.56 -5.39 -19.26
CA ALA A 135 16.47 -6.53 -19.38
C ALA A 135 15.79 -7.85 -18.98
N PHE A 136 15.03 -7.87 -17.89
CA PHE A 136 14.26 -9.04 -17.47
C PHE A 136 13.25 -9.49 -18.54
N LEU A 137 12.56 -8.53 -19.18
CA LEU A 137 11.62 -8.83 -20.27
C LEU A 137 12.33 -9.37 -21.52
N ALA A 138 13.54 -8.88 -21.82
CA ALA A 138 14.33 -9.40 -22.93
C ALA A 138 14.77 -10.85 -22.68
N ASP A 139 15.24 -11.15 -21.46
CA ASP A 139 15.65 -12.50 -21.05
C ASP A 139 14.48 -13.48 -21.07
N LEU A 140 13.28 -13.05 -20.66
CA LEU A 140 12.09 -13.89 -20.68
C LEU A 140 11.63 -14.23 -22.10
N LYS A 141 11.79 -13.31 -23.06
CA LYS A 141 11.43 -13.53 -24.47
C LYS A 141 12.41 -14.42 -25.23
N ALA A 142 13.65 -14.51 -24.76
CA ALA A 142 14.69 -15.32 -25.38
C ALA A 142 14.61 -16.82 -25.01
N LYS A 143 13.71 -17.17 -24.09
CA LYS A 143 13.42 -18.55 -23.65
C LYS A 143 12.11 -19.03 -24.26
#